data_AF-A0A8R7R4L4-F1
#
_entry.id   AF-A0A8R7R4L4-F1
#
_cell.length_a   1.000
_cell.length_b   1.000
_cell.length_c   1.000
_cell.angle_alpha   90.00
_cell.angle_beta   90.00
_cell.angle_gamma   90.00
#
_symmetry.space_group_name_H-M   'P 1'
#
loop_
_entity.id
_entity.type
_entity.pdbx_description
1 polymer ?
#
loop_
_entity_poly.entity_id
_entity_poly.type
_entity_poly.pdbx_seq_one_letter_code
_entity_poly.pdbx_strand_id
1 'polypeptide(L)'
;MAPRNRTSSRRPLWVIVLIAFVCAIVTGAYLYKPQHYTGCYLSNSCGSQPPLEPVRVYTDDEIAARAVMRDLVLSQPVQSKNPKIAFMFLTPSSLPFEKLWEKFFMGHEDRYTIYVHASREKTVHASPIFAGRDIRSEKVVWGTVTMIDAERRLLANALQDADNQHFVLLSESCVPLHNFDYVYSYLMETNISFVDS
;
A
#
# COMPACT_ATOMS: atom_id res chain seq x y z
N MET A 1 78.92 -12.22 43.48
CA MET A 1 78.24 -11.10 44.15
C MET A 1 77.89 -10.07 43.10
N ALA A 2 76.62 -9.98 42.70
CA ALA A 2 75.98 -8.83 42.02
C ALA A 2 74.45 -9.11 41.96
N PRO A 3 73.58 -8.19 42.42
CA PRO A 3 72.16 -8.48 42.60
C PRO A 3 71.35 -8.33 41.30
N ARG A 4 70.41 -9.24 41.06
CA ARG A 4 69.40 -9.13 40.00
C ARG A 4 68.30 -8.15 40.44
N ASN A 5 68.25 -6.98 39.81
CA ASN A 5 67.14 -6.04 39.95
C ASN A 5 65.86 -6.63 39.33
N ARG A 6 64.88 -6.96 40.17
CA ARG A 6 63.51 -7.26 39.76
C ARG A 6 62.77 -5.93 39.54
N THR A 7 62.53 -5.57 38.29
CA THR A 7 61.62 -4.47 37.96
C THR A 7 60.19 -4.89 38.29
N SER A 8 59.57 -4.16 39.22
CA SER A 8 58.18 -4.33 39.63
C SER A 8 57.27 -3.95 38.46
N SER A 9 56.67 -4.93 37.80
CA SER A 9 55.64 -4.72 36.77
C SER A 9 54.38 -4.18 37.46
N ARG A 10 54.24 -2.85 37.48
CA ARG A 10 52.98 -2.20 37.86
C ARG A 10 51.94 -2.57 36.82
N ARG A 11 51.11 -3.57 37.14
CA ARG A 11 49.96 -3.98 36.34
C ARG A 11 49.14 -2.72 36.02
N PRO A 12 48.78 -2.46 34.75
CA PRO A 12 48.16 -1.20 34.35
C PRO A 12 46.71 -1.17 34.86
N LEU A 13 46.54 -0.73 36.10
CA LEU A 13 45.24 -0.48 36.76
C LEU A 13 44.31 0.40 35.90
N TRP A 14 44.90 1.25 35.06
CA TRP A 14 44.17 2.09 34.11
C TRP A 14 43.30 1.29 33.13
N VAL A 15 43.73 0.09 32.71
CA VAL A 15 42.95 -0.78 31.82
C VAL A 15 41.67 -1.25 32.52
N ILE A 16 41.74 -1.57 33.82
CA ILE A 16 40.58 -2.00 34.62
C ILE A 16 39.59 -0.83 34.77
N VAL A 17 40.10 0.38 35.02
CA VAL A 17 39.28 1.60 35.13
C VAL A 17 38.55 1.89 33.81
N LEU A 18 39.24 1.72 32.68
CA LEU A 18 38.68 1.97 31.36
C LEU A 18 37.58 0.96 31.00
N ILE A 19 37.79 -0.32 31.32
CA ILE A 19 36.77 -1.36 31.16
C ILE A 19 35.55 -1.07 32.04
N ALA A 20 35.75 -0.69 33.31
CA ALA A 20 34.65 -0.37 34.23
C ALA A 20 33.82 0.83 33.75
N PHE A 21 34.47 1.86 33.19
CA PHE A 21 33.79 3.03 32.64
C PHE A 21 32.93 2.68 31.42
N VAL A 22 33.45 1.86 30.51
CA VAL A 22 32.69 1.39 29.33
C VAL A 22 31.48 0.54 29.77
N CYS A 23 31.66 -0.38 30.73
CA CYS A 23 30.56 -1.18 31.27
C CYS A 23 29.47 -0.31 31.92
N ALA A 24 29.85 0.74 32.64
CA ALA A 24 28.90 1.66 33.26
C ALA A 24 28.08 2.45 32.22
N ILE A 25 28.70 2.90 31.12
CA ILE A 25 27.99 3.58 30.02
C ILE A 25 27.02 2.64 29.33
N VAL A 26 27.46 1.41 29.01
CA VAL A 26 26.60 0.41 28.34
C VAL A 26 25.43 0.03 29.25
N THR A 27 25.68 -0.18 30.54
CA THR A 27 24.63 -0.49 31.52
C THR A 27 23.71 0.71 31.73
N GLY A 28 24.25 1.91 31.75
CA GLY A 28 23.48 3.17 31.76
C GLY A 28 22.56 3.27 30.55
N ALA A 29 23.04 2.99 29.34
CA ALA A 29 22.21 2.99 28.12
C ALA A 29 21.16 1.88 28.11
N TYR A 30 21.49 0.69 28.65
CA TYR A 30 20.56 -0.43 28.75
C TYR A 30 19.47 -0.22 29.82
N LEU A 31 19.83 0.45 30.92
CA LEU A 31 18.90 0.83 31.99
C LEU A 31 18.15 2.14 31.69
N TYR A 32 18.68 2.98 30.79
CA TYR A 32 18.00 4.14 30.26
C TYR A 32 16.94 3.69 29.24
N LYS A 33 15.90 3.07 29.77
CA LYS A 33 14.65 2.84 29.06
C LYS A 33 14.04 4.23 28.81
N PRO A 34 13.90 4.69 27.56
CA PRO A 34 13.25 5.96 27.31
C PRO A 34 11.82 5.84 27.83
N GLN A 35 11.48 6.64 28.84
CA GLN A 35 10.10 6.85 29.21
C GLN A 35 9.42 7.49 28.00
N HIS A 36 8.80 6.65 27.19
CA HIS A 36 7.72 7.07 26.30
C HIS A 36 6.79 7.97 27.12
N TYR A 37 6.57 9.19 26.63
CA TYR A 37 5.57 10.11 27.13
C TYR A 37 4.21 9.39 27.15
N THR A 38 3.90 8.81 28.29
CA THR A 38 2.60 8.18 28.55
C THR A 38 1.82 9.23 29.32
N GLY A 39 1.19 10.14 28.58
CA GLY A 39 0.21 11.06 29.15
C GLY A 39 -1.02 10.25 29.56
N CYS A 40 -1.05 9.76 30.80
CA CYS A 40 -2.25 9.23 31.41
C CYS A 40 -3.23 10.39 31.65
N TYR A 41 -4.26 10.51 30.82
CA TYR A 41 -5.47 11.24 31.21
C TYR A 41 -6.30 10.35 32.13
N LEU A 42 -5.97 10.39 33.42
CA LEU A 42 -6.87 9.98 34.49
C LEU A 42 -7.81 11.16 34.78
N SER A 43 -8.98 11.17 34.14
CA SER A 43 -10.15 11.86 34.70
C SER A 43 -11.43 11.21 34.19
N ASN A 44 -12.14 10.54 35.11
CA ASN A 44 -13.51 10.13 34.92
C ASN A 44 -14.41 11.37 34.92
N SER A 45 -14.69 11.95 33.75
CA SER A 45 -15.91 12.72 33.48
C SER A 45 -16.01 13.08 31.98
N CYS A 46 -17.22 12.98 31.44
CA CYS A 46 -17.63 13.29 30.05
C CYS A 46 -17.14 12.34 28.95
N GLY A 47 -18.03 11.42 28.58
CA GLY A 47 -18.08 10.86 27.24
C GLY A 47 -18.32 11.96 26.22
N SER A 48 -17.26 12.43 25.61
CA SER A 48 -17.29 13.07 24.30
C SER A 48 -16.24 12.36 23.47
N GLN A 49 -16.68 11.42 22.62
CA GLN A 49 -15.86 11.07 21.46
C GLN A 49 -15.49 12.39 20.77
N PRO A 50 -14.21 12.65 20.47
CA PRO A 50 -13.88 13.76 19.61
C PRO A 50 -14.74 13.64 18.35
N PRO A 51 -15.19 14.77 17.75
CA PRO A 51 -15.89 14.72 16.48
C PRO A 51 -15.09 13.83 15.54
N LEU A 52 -15.74 12.87 14.85
CA LEU A 52 -15.06 12.08 13.81
C LEU A 52 -14.34 13.09 12.92
N GLU A 53 -13.01 13.13 13.00
CA GLU A 53 -12.25 14.00 12.12
C GLU A 53 -12.66 13.66 10.70
N PRO A 54 -12.96 14.66 9.85
CA PRO A 54 -13.35 14.39 8.48
C PRO A 54 -12.27 13.50 7.84
N VAL A 55 -12.70 12.39 7.25
CA VAL A 55 -11.81 11.45 6.59
C VAL A 55 -10.94 12.23 5.61
N ARG A 56 -9.64 12.35 5.90
CA ARG A 56 -8.70 13.08 5.06
C ARG A 56 -8.72 12.48 3.66
N VAL A 57 -9.09 13.29 2.67
CA VAL A 57 -8.99 12.94 1.25
C VAL A 57 -7.56 13.18 0.79
N TYR A 58 -6.91 12.13 0.29
CA TYR A 58 -5.53 12.19 -0.18
C TYR A 58 -5.45 12.74 -1.61
N THR A 59 -4.35 13.41 -1.95
CA THR A 59 -4.04 13.77 -3.33
C THR A 59 -3.55 12.55 -4.12
N ASP A 60 -3.57 12.63 -5.44
CA ASP A 60 -3.10 11.53 -6.31
C ASP A 60 -1.62 11.21 -6.03
N ASP A 61 -0.80 12.24 -5.82
CA ASP A 61 0.61 12.11 -5.46
C ASP A 61 0.79 11.44 -4.09
N GLU A 62 -0.03 11.78 -3.10
CA GLU A 62 -0.02 11.13 -1.79
C GLU A 62 -0.43 9.66 -1.91
N ILE A 63 -1.44 9.33 -2.72
CA ILE A 63 -1.89 7.95 -2.96
C ILE A 63 -0.76 7.14 -3.61
N ALA A 64 -0.15 7.67 -4.68
CA ALA A 64 0.97 7.03 -5.36
C ALA A 64 2.17 6.84 -4.42
N ALA A 65 2.53 7.88 -3.66
CA ALA A 65 3.65 7.82 -2.72
C ALA A 65 3.41 6.78 -1.62
N ARG A 66 2.18 6.64 -1.13
CA ARG A 66 1.83 5.61 -0.13
C ARG A 66 1.94 4.19 -0.69
N ALA A 67 1.53 3.97 -1.95
CA ALA A 67 1.68 2.68 -2.61
C ALA A 67 3.17 2.29 -2.69
N VAL A 68 4.03 3.21 -3.13
CA VAL A 68 5.48 2.98 -3.22
C VAL A 68 6.11 2.79 -1.84
N MET A 69 5.79 3.65 -0.87
CA MET A 69 6.34 3.53 0.49
C MET A 69 5.96 2.21 1.14
N ARG A 70 4.74 1.72 0.93
CA ARG A 70 4.33 0.42 1.45
C ARG A 70 5.22 -0.69 0.91
N ASP A 71 5.43 -0.72 -0.41
CA ASP A 71 6.26 -1.73 -1.06
C ASP A 71 7.72 -1.70 -0.52
N LEU A 72 8.31 -0.51 -0.47
CA LEU A 72 9.67 -0.31 0.06
C LEU A 72 9.80 -0.73 1.53
N VAL A 73 8.85 -0.35 2.38
CA VAL A 73 8.87 -0.65 3.82
C VAL A 73 8.62 -2.13 4.11
N LEU A 74 7.74 -2.79 3.34
CA LEU A 74 7.47 -4.21 3.52
C LEU A 74 8.63 -5.07 3.03
N SER A 75 9.40 -4.62 2.03
CA SER A 75 10.66 -5.21 1.53
C SER A 75 10.62 -6.70 1.16
N GLN A 76 9.48 -7.36 1.30
CA GLN A 76 9.22 -8.76 1.00
C GLN A 76 8.03 -8.85 0.05
N PRO A 77 8.04 -9.77 -0.92
CA PRO A 77 6.89 -10.00 -1.76
C PRO A 77 5.70 -10.34 -0.86
N VAL A 78 4.69 -9.48 -0.86
CA VAL A 78 3.46 -9.73 -0.12
C VAL A 78 2.82 -10.95 -0.74
N GLN A 79 2.98 -12.11 -0.09
CA GLN A 79 2.19 -13.28 -0.44
C GLN A 79 0.75 -13.00 0.00
N SER A 80 -0.05 -12.52 -0.95
CA SER A 80 -1.48 -12.37 -0.72
C SER A 80 -2.09 -13.73 -0.42
N LYS A 81 -2.89 -13.79 0.64
CA LYS A 81 -3.67 -14.99 0.96
C LYS A 81 -4.80 -15.23 -0.03
N ASN A 82 -5.29 -14.16 -0.66
CA ASN A 82 -6.40 -14.14 -1.60
C ASN A 82 -6.04 -13.23 -2.78
N PRO A 83 -5.21 -13.70 -3.74
CA PRO A 83 -4.77 -12.87 -4.86
C PRO A 83 -5.97 -12.41 -5.70
N LYS A 84 -5.94 -11.14 -6.13
CA LYS A 84 -7.01 -10.50 -6.89
C LYS A 84 -6.50 -9.91 -8.20
N ILE A 85 -7.41 -9.77 -9.15
CA ILE A 85 -7.20 -8.99 -10.36
C ILE A 85 -7.89 -7.63 -10.19
N ALA A 86 -7.13 -6.55 -10.35
CA ALA A 86 -7.66 -5.20 -10.42
C ALA A 86 -8.15 -4.89 -11.84
N PHE A 87 -9.47 -4.79 -12.01
CA PHE A 87 -10.09 -4.34 -13.25
C PHE A 87 -10.27 -2.82 -13.19
N MET A 88 -9.51 -2.12 -14.02
CA MET A 88 -9.43 -0.66 -14.08
C MET A 88 -10.16 -0.18 -15.33
N PHE A 89 -11.32 0.43 -15.16
CA PHE A 89 -12.14 0.96 -16.24
C PHE A 89 -11.85 2.45 -16.43
N LEU A 90 -11.24 2.81 -17.55
CA LEU A 90 -11.09 4.20 -17.98
C LEU A 90 -12.17 4.53 -19.00
N THR A 91 -13.07 5.45 -18.64
CA THR A 91 -14.27 5.73 -19.44
C THR A 91 -14.53 7.23 -19.58
N PRO A 92 -15.18 7.67 -20.66
CA PRO A 92 -15.67 9.04 -20.76
C PRO A 92 -16.89 9.29 -19.87
N SER A 93 -17.73 8.28 -19.64
CA SER A 93 -19.04 8.38 -18.97
C SER A 93 -19.47 7.02 -18.41
N SER A 94 -20.76 6.79 -18.20
CA SER A 94 -21.30 5.51 -17.70
C SER A 94 -20.89 4.32 -18.56
N LEU A 95 -20.61 3.18 -17.92
CA LEU A 95 -20.27 1.93 -18.58
C LEU A 95 -21.52 1.31 -19.24
N PRO A 96 -21.56 1.16 -20.59
CA PRO A 96 -22.75 0.65 -21.27
C PRO A 96 -23.00 -0.84 -20.99
N PHE A 97 -21.94 -1.60 -20.67
CA PHE A 97 -21.98 -3.05 -20.49
C PHE A 97 -21.97 -3.51 -19.03
N GLU A 98 -22.37 -2.67 -18.07
CA GLU A 98 -22.34 -3.03 -16.65
C GLU A 98 -23.04 -4.35 -16.32
N LYS A 99 -24.22 -4.62 -16.91
CA LYS A 99 -24.94 -5.88 -16.68
C LYS A 99 -24.21 -7.12 -17.23
N LEU A 100 -23.40 -6.96 -18.27
CA LEU A 100 -22.58 -8.03 -18.81
C LEU A 100 -21.40 -8.30 -17.86
N TRP A 101 -20.72 -7.25 -17.44
CA TRP A 101 -19.64 -7.33 -16.46
C TRP A 101 -20.13 -7.88 -15.12
N GLU A 102 -21.32 -7.50 -14.66
CA GLU A 102 -21.96 -8.07 -13.46
C GLU A 102 -22.10 -9.59 -13.56
N LYS A 103 -22.59 -10.10 -14.70
CA LYS A 103 -22.68 -11.56 -14.93
C LYS A 103 -21.31 -12.22 -14.99
N PHE A 104 -20.30 -11.55 -15.54
CA PHE A 104 -18.94 -12.06 -15.59
C PHE A 104 -18.34 -12.18 -14.18
N PHE A 105 -18.58 -11.20 -13.31
CA PHE A 105 -18.02 -11.15 -11.96
C PHE A 105 -18.81 -11.92 -10.89
N MET A 106 -20.05 -12.31 -11.17
CA MET A 106 -20.97 -12.92 -10.21
C MET A 106 -20.39 -14.19 -9.57
N GLY A 107 -20.32 -14.22 -8.23
CA GLY A 107 -19.84 -15.37 -7.46
C GLY A 107 -18.32 -15.44 -7.30
N HIS A 108 -17.60 -14.35 -7.60
CA HIS A 108 -16.15 -14.27 -7.54
C HIS A 108 -15.64 -13.03 -6.81
N GLU A 109 -16.45 -12.47 -5.91
CA GLU A 109 -16.26 -11.16 -5.27
C GLU A 109 -14.95 -11.04 -4.46
N ASP A 110 -14.34 -12.17 -4.09
CA ASP A 110 -13.09 -12.25 -3.35
C ASP A 110 -11.83 -12.27 -4.25
N ARG A 111 -12.00 -12.44 -5.57
CA ARG A 111 -10.91 -12.62 -6.56
C ARG A 111 -10.68 -11.42 -7.48
N TYR A 112 -11.42 -10.34 -7.30
CA TYR A 112 -11.26 -9.13 -8.11
C TYR A 112 -11.52 -7.86 -7.31
N THR A 113 -10.99 -6.75 -7.82
CA THR A 113 -11.34 -5.41 -7.39
C THR A 113 -11.64 -4.54 -8.61
N ILE A 114 -12.68 -3.72 -8.55
CA ILE A 114 -13.06 -2.82 -9.64
C ILE A 114 -12.69 -1.39 -9.27
N TYR A 115 -12.10 -0.67 -10.22
CA TYR A 115 -11.81 0.75 -10.14
C TYR A 115 -12.34 1.44 -11.40
N VAL A 116 -13.06 2.54 -11.25
CA VAL A 116 -13.64 3.27 -12.38
C VAL A 116 -13.15 4.71 -12.38
N HIS A 117 -12.65 5.18 -13.52
CA HIS A 117 -12.35 6.58 -13.77
C HIS A 117 -13.26 7.09 -14.89
N ALA A 118 -14.23 7.94 -14.55
CA ALA A 118 -15.19 8.53 -15.48
C ALA A 118 -14.86 10.01 -15.74
N SER A 119 -14.35 10.32 -16.93
CA SER A 119 -13.69 11.61 -17.16
C SER A 119 -14.61 12.81 -17.44
N ARG A 120 -15.88 12.60 -17.83
CA ARG A 120 -16.80 13.71 -18.19
C ARG A 120 -17.89 13.94 -17.17
N GLU A 121 -18.50 12.87 -16.67
CA GLU A 121 -19.69 12.95 -15.81
C GLU A 121 -19.58 11.99 -14.63
N LYS A 122 -20.15 12.39 -13.49
CA LYS A 122 -20.32 11.47 -12.36
C LYS A 122 -21.34 10.42 -12.76
N THR A 123 -20.90 9.17 -12.78
CA THR A 123 -21.70 8.03 -13.23
C THR A 123 -22.70 7.61 -12.18
N VAL A 124 -23.93 7.32 -12.63
CA VAL A 124 -24.90 6.56 -11.84
C VAL A 124 -24.83 5.14 -12.37
N HIS A 125 -24.21 4.25 -11.59
CA HIS A 125 -24.10 2.84 -11.95
C HIS A 125 -25.46 2.16 -11.88
N ALA A 126 -25.81 1.44 -12.93
CA ALA A 126 -27.00 0.60 -12.98
C ALA A 126 -26.79 -0.71 -12.21
N SER A 127 -25.55 -1.19 -12.16
CA SER A 127 -25.19 -2.43 -11.49
C SER A 127 -24.58 -2.18 -10.10
N PRO A 128 -24.99 -2.95 -9.07
CA PRO A 128 -24.51 -2.76 -7.70
C PRO A 128 -23.02 -3.04 -7.51
N ILE A 129 -22.41 -3.88 -8.35
CA ILE A 129 -20.97 -4.22 -8.21
C ILE A 129 -20.04 -3.03 -8.51
N PHE A 130 -20.52 -2.05 -9.28
CA PHE A 130 -19.80 -0.81 -9.60
C PHE A 130 -20.09 0.32 -8.61
N ALA A 131 -21.08 0.16 -7.72
CA ALA A 131 -21.41 1.19 -6.74
C ALA A 131 -20.22 1.47 -5.81
N GLY A 132 -19.79 2.74 -5.75
CA GLY A 132 -18.67 3.16 -4.92
C GLY A 132 -17.29 2.71 -5.42
N ARG A 133 -17.20 2.28 -6.70
CA ARG A 133 -15.92 1.90 -7.34
C ARG A 133 -15.26 3.06 -8.09
N ASP A 134 -15.93 4.21 -8.17
CA ASP A 134 -15.37 5.42 -8.77
C ASP A 134 -14.20 5.96 -7.96
N ILE A 135 -13.08 6.19 -8.64
CA ILE A 135 -11.98 6.98 -8.11
C ILE A 135 -12.21 8.46 -8.42
N ARG A 136 -11.43 9.33 -7.76
CA ARG A 136 -11.38 10.75 -8.14
C ARG A 136 -10.96 10.85 -9.61
N SER A 137 -11.86 11.38 -10.43
CA SER A 137 -11.69 11.48 -11.87
C SER A 137 -11.43 12.91 -12.31
N GLU A 138 -10.62 13.08 -13.35
CA GLU A 138 -10.39 14.36 -14.02
C GLU A 138 -10.72 14.28 -15.51
N LYS A 139 -10.81 15.44 -16.18
CA LYS A 139 -11.11 15.47 -17.61
C LYS A 139 -9.98 14.83 -18.41
N VAL A 140 -10.36 13.92 -19.30
CA VAL A 140 -9.44 13.22 -20.20
C VAL A 140 -9.76 13.60 -21.63
N VAL A 141 -8.72 13.95 -22.37
CA VAL A 141 -8.78 14.17 -23.82
C VAL A 141 -8.02 13.04 -24.50
N TRP A 142 -8.68 12.39 -25.45
CA TRP A 142 -8.11 11.26 -26.18
C TRP A 142 -6.78 11.63 -26.84
N GLY A 143 -5.79 10.73 -26.75
CA GLY A 143 -4.48 10.89 -27.38
C GLY A 143 -3.61 11.99 -26.76
N THR A 144 -3.95 12.46 -25.55
CA THR A 144 -3.16 13.45 -24.81
C THR A 144 -2.61 12.86 -23.51
N VAL A 145 -1.69 13.59 -22.88
CA VAL A 145 -1.07 13.20 -21.59
C VAL A 145 -2.11 12.98 -20.49
N THR A 146 -3.25 13.65 -20.56
CA THR A 146 -4.34 13.48 -19.57
C THR A 146 -4.88 12.05 -19.50
N MET A 147 -4.75 11.27 -20.58
CA MET A 147 -5.12 9.85 -20.60
C MET A 147 -4.14 9.03 -19.75
N ILE A 148 -2.84 9.30 -19.89
CA ILE A 148 -1.77 8.69 -19.07
C ILE A 148 -1.96 9.06 -17.61
N ASP A 149 -2.31 10.31 -17.31
CA ASP A 149 -2.56 10.74 -15.92
C ASP A 149 -3.76 9.99 -15.30
N ALA A 150 -4.82 9.74 -16.08
CA ALA A 150 -5.96 8.95 -15.62
C ALA A 150 -5.60 7.47 -15.38
N GLU A 151 -4.81 6.86 -16.26
CA GLU A 151 -4.29 5.51 -16.07
C GLU A 151 -3.42 5.41 -14.81
N ARG A 152 -2.51 6.37 -14.60
CA ARG A 152 -1.67 6.46 -13.40
C ARG A 152 -2.50 6.57 -12.13
N ARG A 153 -3.60 7.33 -12.14
CA ARG A 153 -4.52 7.44 -11.00
C ARG A 153 -5.23 6.13 -10.70
N LEU A 154 -5.74 5.44 -11.73
CA LEU A 154 -6.35 4.12 -11.59
C LEU A 154 -5.35 3.14 -10.97
N LEU A 155 -4.14 3.08 -11.51
CA LEU A 155 -3.09 2.19 -11.02
C LEU A 155 -2.68 2.52 -9.58
N ALA A 156 -2.50 3.80 -9.25
CA ALA A 156 -2.13 4.22 -7.89
C ALA A 156 -3.20 3.83 -6.85
N ASN A 157 -4.49 3.94 -7.20
CA ASN A 157 -5.57 3.46 -6.35
C ASN A 157 -5.59 1.93 -6.26
N ALA A 158 -5.38 1.22 -7.38
CA ALA A 158 -5.35 -0.23 -7.40
C ALA A 158 -4.22 -0.84 -6.55
N LEU A 159 -3.05 -0.20 -6.53
CA LEU A 159 -1.88 -0.58 -5.72
C LEU A 159 -2.10 -0.36 -4.21
N GLN A 160 -3.17 0.33 -3.80
CA GLN A 160 -3.50 0.45 -2.39
C GLN A 160 -4.02 -0.86 -1.79
N ASP A 161 -4.55 -1.78 -2.59
CA ASP A 161 -4.89 -3.13 -2.14
C ASP A 161 -3.71 -4.08 -2.47
N ALA A 162 -3.05 -4.58 -1.43
CA ALA A 162 -1.90 -5.47 -1.56
C ALA A 162 -2.29 -6.86 -2.08
N ASP A 163 -3.59 -7.21 -2.10
CA ASP A 163 -4.06 -8.44 -2.69
C ASP A 163 -4.13 -8.37 -4.22
N ASN A 164 -4.17 -7.17 -4.81
CA ASN A 164 -4.16 -7.04 -6.27
C ASN A 164 -2.78 -7.40 -6.83
N GLN A 165 -2.72 -8.51 -7.56
CA GLN A 165 -1.48 -9.02 -8.17
C GLN A 165 -1.37 -8.69 -9.66
N HIS A 166 -2.51 -8.62 -10.36
CA HIS A 166 -2.58 -8.29 -11.78
C HIS A 166 -3.52 -7.09 -12.00
N PHE A 167 -3.23 -6.31 -13.05
CA PHE A 167 -3.92 -5.08 -13.37
C PHE A 167 -4.38 -5.12 -14.82
N VAL A 168 -5.68 -5.02 -15.05
CA VAL A 168 -6.30 -5.07 -16.38
C VAL A 168 -6.93 -3.71 -16.65
N LEU A 169 -6.40 -2.99 -17.64
CA LEU A 169 -6.94 -1.71 -18.09
C LEU A 169 -7.97 -1.95 -19.20
N LEU A 170 -9.16 -1.36 -19.05
CA LEU A 170 -10.30 -1.54 -19.95
C LEU A 170 -10.93 -0.20 -20.29
N SER A 171 -11.45 -0.06 -21.51
CA SER A 171 -12.32 1.04 -21.90
C SER A 171 -13.81 0.66 -21.78
N GLU A 172 -14.69 1.62 -22.02
CA GLU A 172 -16.15 1.41 -22.02
C GLU A 172 -16.65 0.46 -23.11
N SER A 173 -15.86 0.23 -24.16
CA SER A 173 -16.20 -0.64 -25.28
C SER A 173 -15.71 -2.09 -25.09
N CYS A 174 -14.87 -2.35 -24.09
CA CYS A 174 -14.35 -3.69 -23.82
C CYS A 174 -15.43 -4.62 -23.25
N VAL A 175 -15.37 -5.90 -23.67
CA VAL A 175 -16.24 -6.97 -23.18
C VAL A 175 -15.44 -8.26 -22.98
N PRO A 176 -15.77 -9.08 -21.98
CA PRO A 176 -15.10 -10.37 -21.77
C PRO A 176 -15.53 -11.38 -22.83
N LEU A 177 -14.57 -12.15 -23.37
CA LEU A 177 -14.82 -13.21 -24.36
C LEU A 177 -14.84 -14.62 -23.77
N HIS A 178 -14.32 -14.78 -22.55
CA HIS A 178 -14.31 -16.02 -21.78
C HIS A 178 -14.96 -15.80 -20.41
N ASN A 179 -15.26 -16.88 -19.70
CA ASN A 179 -15.75 -16.79 -18.32
C ASN A 179 -14.65 -16.33 -17.35
N PHE A 180 -15.05 -15.92 -16.15
CA PHE A 180 -14.12 -15.36 -15.18
C PHE A 180 -13.07 -16.38 -14.72
N ASP A 181 -13.47 -17.63 -14.44
CA ASP A 181 -12.53 -18.66 -14.01
C ASP A 181 -11.38 -18.86 -15.01
N TYR A 182 -11.71 -18.92 -16.31
CA TYR A 182 -10.71 -19.03 -17.36
C TYR A 182 -9.77 -17.83 -17.37
N VAL A 183 -10.31 -16.60 -17.37
CA VAL A 183 -9.51 -15.37 -17.41
C VAL A 183 -8.63 -15.26 -16.15
N TYR A 184 -9.19 -15.58 -14.99
CA TYR A 184 -8.50 -15.51 -13.72
C TYR A 184 -7.33 -16.49 -13.66
N SER A 185 -7.57 -17.78 -13.96
CA SER A 185 -6.52 -18.80 -14.00
C SER A 185 -5.45 -18.45 -15.02
N TYR A 186 -5.84 -18.03 -16.23
CA TYR A 186 -4.89 -17.67 -17.28
C TYR A 186 -3.97 -16.52 -16.86
N LEU A 187 -4.53 -15.46 -16.27
CA LEU A 187 -3.74 -14.31 -15.84
C LEU A 187 -2.88 -14.63 -14.61
N MET A 188 -3.40 -15.37 -13.64
CA MET A 188 -2.68 -15.70 -12.40
C MET A 188 -1.57 -16.74 -12.59
N GLU A 189 -1.67 -17.60 -13.61
CA GLU A 189 -0.65 -18.62 -13.91
C GLU A 189 0.44 -18.10 -14.85
N THR A 190 0.21 -16.99 -15.54
CA THR A 190 1.18 -16.42 -16.47
C THR A 190 2.23 -15.57 -15.76
N ASN A 191 3.48 -15.66 -16.21
CA ASN A 191 4.60 -14.89 -15.67
C ASN A 191 5.04 -13.74 -16.58
N ILE A 192 4.20 -13.38 -17.56
CA ILE A 192 4.46 -12.31 -18.52
C ILE A 192 3.41 -11.20 -18.39
N SER A 193 3.80 -9.98 -18.77
CA SER A 193 2.88 -8.85 -18.92
C SER A 193 2.54 -8.66 -20.40
N PHE A 194 1.29 -8.37 -20.70
CA PHE A 194 0.81 -8.07 -22.05
C PHE A 194 0.72 -6.56 -22.23
N VAL A 195 1.59 -6.01 -23.08
CA VAL A 195 1.55 -4.60 -23.48
C VAL A 195 1.74 -4.61 -24.99
N ASP A 196 0.77 -4.07 -25.72
CA ASP A 196 0.81 -3.98 -27.18
C ASP A 196 1.21 -2.56 -27.62
N SER A 197 1.87 -2.45 -28.77
CA SER A 197 2.53 -1.21 -29.26
C SER A 197 1.82 -0.57 -30.45
#